data_AF-A0A919ZE02-F1
#
_entry.id   AF-A0A919ZE02-F1
#
_cell.length_a   1.000
_cell.length_b   1.000
_cell.length_c   1.000
_cell.angle_alpha   90.00
_cell.angle_beta   90.00
_cell.angle_gamma   90.00
#
_symmetry.space_group_name_H-M   'P 1'
#
loop_
_entity.id
_entity.type
_entity.pdbx_description
1 polymer ?
#
loop_
_entity_poly.entity_id
_entity_poly.type
_entity_poly.pdbx_seq_one_letter_code
_entity_poly.pdbx_strand_id
1 'polypeptide(L)'
;MLRMMKLEMKRNHLGSYVTASIIFGIVLIGFMYFVAYVAQVENEPDFQTYPNIFLFTTIVSMIVFSVLSSVMYSRFVIEEYSGTRLVLLFSYPVNRKKVLLAKVGIVVLFTTVAMIICNIPAVLIFSLTESFIPIVSDTLSIGLLMSIIKMILVLSISVNGICIIAMRIGFVKKSIPTTMVTSFILSAVYANAMIGSFGNDAILFSLLTLVVAVSTFILWELMNKVNSMEID
;
A
#
# COMPACT_ATOMS: atom_id res chain seq x y z
N MET A 1 -12.93 -20.18 -0.47
CA MET A 1 -12.20 -19.04 0.11
C MET A 1 -13.10 -17.82 0.34
N LEU A 2 -13.91 -17.40 -0.65
CA LEU A 2 -14.79 -16.22 -0.55
C LEU A 2 -15.70 -16.20 0.70
N ARG A 3 -16.25 -17.34 1.13
CA ARG A 3 -17.06 -17.42 2.36
C ARG A 3 -16.25 -17.11 3.63
N MET A 4 -14.98 -17.51 3.70
CA MET A 4 -14.10 -17.17 4.83
C MET A 4 -13.73 -15.68 4.80
N MET A 5 -13.45 -15.13 3.61
CA MET A 5 -13.17 -13.70 3.46
C MET A 5 -14.36 -12.84 3.89
N LYS A 6 -15.58 -13.25 3.53
CA LYS A 6 -16.82 -12.57 3.95
C LYS A 6 -17.04 -12.62 5.46
N LEU A 7 -16.68 -13.72 6.13
CA LEU A 7 -16.77 -13.86 7.58
C LEU A 7 -15.74 -12.97 8.31
N GLU A 8 -14.50 -12.95 7.82
CA GLU A 8 -13.46 -12.05 8.33
C GLU A 8 -13.82 -10.58 8.15
N MET A 9 -14.37 -10.21 6.99
CA MET A 9 -14.85 -8.85 6.71
C MET A 9 -16.01 -8.41 7.63
N LYS A 10 -16.82 -9.36 8.11
CA LYS A 10 -17.91 -9.09 9.06
C LYS A 10 -17.42 -9.06 10.52
N ARG A 11 -16.32 -9.76 10.81
CA ARG A 11 -15.72 -9.89 12.15
C ARG A 11 -14.78 -8.72 12.47
N ASN A 12 -14.01 -8.26 11.48
CA ASN A 12 -13.21 -7.06 11.61
C ASN A 12 -14.03 -5.86 11.13
N HIS A 13 -14.25 -4.88 12.00
CA HIS A 13 -14.94 -3.62 11.68
C HIS A 13 -14.17 -2.81 10.63
N LEU A 14 -14.19 -3.24 9.35
CA LEU A 14 -13.49 -2.60 8.23
C LEU A 14 -13.94 -1.16 8.00
N GLY A 15 -15.12 -0.79 8.53
CA GLY A 15 -15.65 0.57 8.45
C GLY A 15 -14.66 1.64 8.92
N SER A 16 -13.92 1.40 10.01
CA SER A 16 -12.93 2.37 10.51
C SER A 16 -11.74 2.56 9.55
N TYR A 17 -11.37 1.52 8.81
CA TYR A 17 -10.30 1.59 7.81
C TYR A 17 -10.77 2.26 6.52
N VAL A 18 -12.04 2.03 6.14
CA VAL A 18 -12.68 2.72 5.02
C VAL A 18 -12.77 4.22 5.30
N THR A 19 -13.26 4.63 6.47
CA THR A 19 -13.33 6.05 6.83
C THR A 19 -11.95 6.70 6.88
N ALA A 20 -10.94 6.02 7.44
CA ALA A 20 -9.56 6.50 7.42
C ALA A 20 -9.03 6.69 5.99
N SER A 21 -9.34 5.76 5.08
CA SER A 21 -8.92 5.85 3.67
C SER A 21 -9.61 7.01 2.93
N ILE A 22 -10.90 7.25 3.20
CA ILE A 22 -11.64 8.37 2.61
C ILE A 22 -11.08 9.71 3.08
N ILE A 23 -10.84 9.86 4.39
CA ILE A 23 -10.22 11.07 4.95
C ILE A 23 -8.86 11.29 4.31
N PHE A 24 -8.06 10.23 4.19
CA PHE A 24 -6.75 10.33 3.55
C PHE A 24 -6.84 10.73 2.08
N GLY A 25 -7.80 10.21 1.31
CA GLY A 25 -8.02 10.64 -0.08
C GLY A 25 -8.32 12.13 -0.20
N ILE A 26 -9.14 12.69 0.69
CA ILE A 26 -9.43 14.14 0.71
C ILE A 26 -8.17 14.94 1.06
N VAL A 27 -7.42 14.49 2.07
CA VAL A 27 -6.15 15.13 2.47
C VAL A 27 -5.11 15.04 1.35
N LEU A 28 -5.05 13.94 0.60
CA LEU A 28 -4.14 13.75 -0.53
C LEU A 28 -4.39 14.79 -1.64
N ILE A 29 -5.66 15.06 -1.95
CA ILE A 29 -6.04 16.09 -2.92
C ILE A 29 -5.56 17.46 -2.43
N GLY A 30 -5.87 17.81 -1.17
CA GLY A 30 -5.42 19.08 -0.58
C GLY A 30 -3.89 19.20 -0.56
N PHE A 31 -3.18 18.12 -0.25
CA PHE A 31 -1.72 18.06 -0.27
C PHE A 31 -1.15 18.26 -1.67
N MET A 32 -1.77 17.68 -2.70
CA MET A 32 -1.37 17.89 -4.09
C MET A 32 -1.47 19.37 -4.51
N TYR A 33 -2.57 20.04 -4.16
CA TYR A 33 -2.71 21.49 -4.41
C TYR A 33 -1.73 22.33 -3.59
N PHE A 34 -1.49 21.96 -2.34
CA PHE A 34 -0.51 22.63 -1.50
C PHE A 34 0.89 22.60 -2.12
N VAL A 35 1.33 21.42 -2.60
CA VAL A 35 2.62 21.27 -3.29
C VAL A 35 2.68 22.14 -4.55
N ALA A 36 1.63 22.13 -5.38
CA ALA A 36 1.58 22.94 -6.60
C ALA A 36 1.65 24.45 -6.29
N TYR A 37 0.93 24.90 -5.26
CA TYR A 37 0.91 26.31 -4.85
C TYR A 37 2.27 26.78 -4.31
N VAL A 38 2.90 26.00 -3.43
CA VAL A 38 4.22 26.32 -2.89
C VAL A 38 5.26 26.38 -4.01
N ALA A 39 5.23 25.44 -4.97
CA ALA A 39 6.14 25.46 -6.11
C ALA A 39 6.00 26.72 -6.98
N GLN A 40 4.79 27.26 -7.10
CA GLN A 40 4.54 28.51 -7.81
C GLN A 40 5.09 29.72 -7.04
N VAL A 41 4.89 29.78 -5.72
CA VAL A 41 5.32 30.91 -4.87
C VAL A 41 6.84 30.97 -4.72
N GLU A 42 7.47 29.84 -4.43
CA GLU A 42 8.93 29.76 -4.17
C GLU A 42 9.76 29.76 -5.46
N ASN A 43 9.11 29.67 -6.64
CA ASN A 43 9.78 29.56 -7.94
C ASN A 43 10.80 28.41 -8.03
N GLU A 44 10.55 27.30 -7.33
CA GLU A 44 11.40 26.12 -7.34
C GLU A 44 11.20 25.31 -8.64
N PRO A 45 12.17 25.32 -9.57
CA PRO A 45 11.98 24.77 -10.92
C PRO A 45 11.72 23.26 -10.91
N ASP A 46 12.23 22.54 -9.91
CA ASP A 46 12.08 21.10 -9.77
C ASP A 46 10.62 20.69 -9.45
N PHE A 47 9.84 21.54 -8.77
CA PHE A 47 8.44 21.25 -8.42
C PHE A 47 7.43 21.99 -9.29
N GLN A 48 7.88 22.74 -10.30
CA GLN A 48 7.01 23.39 -11.30
C GLN A 48 6.67 22.47 -12.50
N THR A 49 6.98 21.18 -12.41
CA THR A 49 6.63 20.20 -13.44
C THR A 49 5.55 19.26 -12.95
N TYR A 50 4.55 18.99 -13.80
CA TYR A 50 3.50 18.02 -13.51
C TYR A 50 4.02 16.63 -13.11
N PRO A 51 5.01 16.03 -13.81
CA PRO A 51 5.53 14.72 -13.43
C PRO A 51 6.01 14.69 -11.98
N ASN A 52 6.76 15.70 -11.53
CA ASN A 52 7.34 15.70 -10.19
C ASN A 52 6.28 15.86 -9.10
N ILE A 53 5.27 16.71 -9.32
CA ILE A 53 4.13 16.86 -8.39
C ILE A 53 3.37 15.53 -8.26
N PHE A 54 3.04 14.90 -9.40
CA PHE A 54 2.30 13.64 -9.40
C PHE A 54 3.10 12.47 -8.83
N LEU A 55 4.41 12.40 -9.11
CA LEU A 55 5.31 11.39 -8.55
C LEU A 55 5.38 11.51 -7.03
N PHE A 56 5.65 12.73 -6.55
CA PHE A 56 5.82 13.01 -5.14
C PHE A 56 4.55 12.67 -4.35
N THR A 57 3.39 13.14 -4.82
CA THR A 57 2.10 12.87 -4.19
C THR A 57 1.74 11.38 -4.21
N THR A 58 1.99 10.67 -5.31
CA THR A 58 1.74 9.21 -5.40
C THR A 58 2.63 8.43 -4.44
N ILE A 59 3.88 8.85 -4.24
CA ILE A 59 4.81 8.22 -3.29
C ILE A 59 4.41 8.49 -1.84
N VAL A 60 4.00 9.71 -1.51
CA VAL A 60 3.47 10.01 -0.18
C VAL A 60 2.24 9.14 0.11
N SER A 61 1.36 8.99 -0.89
CA SER A 61 0.22 8.07 -0.82
C SER A 61 0.65 6.63 -0.54
N MET A 62 1.65 6.14 -1.27
CA MET A 62 2.23 4.81 -1.09
C MET A 62 2.69 4.56 0.36
N ILE A 63 3.41 5.51 0.95
CA ILE A 63 3.94 5.39 2.32
C ILE A 63 2.79 5.33 3.33
N VAL A 64 1.77 6.18 3.19
CA VAL A 64 0.63 6.19 4.12
C VAL A 64 -0.19 4.91 4.01
N PHE A 65 -0.46 4.44 2.80
CA PHE A 65 -1.16 3.16 2.59
C PHE A 65 -0.32 1.95 3.05
N SER A 66 1.01 2.02 2.99
CA SER A 66 1.90 1.02 3.59
C SER A 66 1.72 0.92 5.10
N VAL A 67 1.68 2.05 5.80
CA VAL A 67 1.45 2.09 7.25
C VAL A 67 0.05 1.58 7.60
N LEU A 68 -0.99 2.01 6.86
CA LEU A 68 -2.36 1.55 7.05
C LEU A 68 -2.47 0.02 6.89
N SER A 69 -1.87 -0.52 5.82
CA SER A 69 -1.79 -1.95 5.54
C SER A 69 -1.06 -2.70 6.67
N SER A 70 0.06 -2.16 7.16
CA SER A 70 0.79 -2.73 8.29
C SER A 70 -0.04 -2.77 9.58
N VAL A 71 -0.88 -1.76 9.84
CA VAL A 71 -1.81 -1.77 10.97
C VAL A 71 -2.83 -2.91 10.82
N MET A 72 -3.36 -3.11 9.62
CA MET A 72 -4.28 -4.22 9.34
C MET A 72 -3.60 -5.59 9.52
N TYR A 73 -2.39 -5.77 9.00
CA TYR A 73 -1.62 -7.01 9.21
C TYR A 73 -1.32 -7.27 10.69
N SER A 74 -1.01 -6.21 11.43
CA SER A 74 -0.73 -6.34 12.86
C SER A 74 -1.95 -6.81 13.64
N ARG A 75 -3.14 -6.26 13.36
CA ARG A 75 -4.38 -6.69 14.03
C ARG A 75 -4.89 -8.04 13.56
N PHE A 76 -4.88 -8.29 12.26
CA PHE A 76 -5.54 -9.49 11.70
C PHE A 76 -4.65 -10.74 11.80
N VAL A 77 -3.33 -10.56 11.75
CA VAL A 77 -2.36 -11.66 11.78
C VAL A 77 -1.61 -11.67 13.10
N ILE A 78 -0.85 -10.63 13.44
CA ILE A 78 0.07 -10.70 14.58
C ILE A 78 -0.67 -10.87 15.92
N GLU A 79 -1.77 -10.14 16.13
CA GLU A 79 -2.56 -10.20 17.37
C GLU A 79 -3.29 -11.54 17.55
N GLU A 80 -3.73 -12.18 16.46
CA GLU A 80 -4.41 -13.48 16.53
C GLU A 80 -3.46 -14.67 16.62
N TYR A 81 -2.25 -14.54 16.10
CA TYR A 81 -1.19 -15.55 16.19
C TYR A 81 -0.26 -15.32 17.40
N SER A 82 -0.69 -14.50 18.37
CA SER A 82 0.00 -14.24 19.63
C SER A 82 -0.93 -14.52 20.82
N GLY A 83 -0.35 -15.03 21.92
CA GLY A 83 -1.05 -15.23 23.19
C GLY A 83 -2.16 -16.29 23.16
N THR A 84 -3.23 -16.05 23.94
CA THR A 84 -4.34 -17.01 24.18
C THR A 84 -5.25 -17.22 22.97
N ARG A 85 -5.28 -16.26 22.02
CA ARG A 85 -6.05 -16.38 20.77
C ARG A 85 -5.46 -17.41 19.79
N LEU A 86 -4.17 -17.69 19.94
CA LEU A 86 -3.50 -18.75 19.19
C LEU A 86 -4.20 -20.10 19.46
N VAL A 87 -4.45 -20.44 20.73
CA VAL A 87 -5.10 -21.71 21.13
C VAL A 87 -6.50 -21.85 20.50
N LEU A 88 -7.28 -20.76 20.46
CA LEU A 88 -8.59 -20.73 19.81
C LEU A 88 -8.50 -20.94 18.29
N LEU A 89 -7.47 -20.37 17.64
CA LEU A 89 -7.19 -20.63 16.23
C LEU A 89 -6.79 -22.11 16.03
N PHE A 90 -6.09 -22.70 17.01
CA PHE A 90 -5.70 -24.11 17.00
C PHE A 90 -6.85 -25.10 17.17
N SER A 91 -7.95 -24.71 17.83
CA SER A 91 -9.14 -25.56 17.98
C SER A 91 -10.07 -25.58 16.74
N TYR A 92 -9.83 -24.72 15.73
CA TYR A 92 -10.68 -24.70 14.54
C TYR A 92 -10.37 -25.88 13.60
N PRO A 93 -11.37 -26.67 13.16
CA PRO A 93 -11.19 -27.81 12.24
C PRO A 93 -11.01 -27.35 10.77
N VAL A 94 -10.22 -26.30 10.54
CA VAL A 94 -9.99 -25.69 9.23
C VAL A 94 -8.48 -25.52 9.00
N ASN A 95 -8.03 -25.88 7.80
CA ASN A 95 -6.61 -25.81 7.46
C ASN A 95 -6.07 -24.37 7.55
N ARG A 96 -5.14 -24.13 8.49
CA ARG A 96 -4.60 -22.81 8.89
C ARG A 96 -3.93 -22.06 7.75
N LYS A 97 -3.31 -22.79 6.82
CA LYS A 97 -2.73 -22.23 5.59
C LYS A 97 -3.77 -21.44 4.80
N LYS A 98 -5.02 -21.96 4.75
CA LYS A 98 -6.13 -21.29 4.07
C LYS A 98 -6.67 -20.09 4.86
N VAL A 99 -6.61 -20.14 6.19
CA VAL A 99 -7.01 -19.01 7.06
C VAL A 99 -6.02 -17.85 6.93
N LEU A 100 -4.71 -18.13 6.99
CA LEU A 100 -3.67 -17.12 6.78
C LEU A 100 -3.79 -16.48 5.39
N LEU A 101 -3.94 -17.29 4.34
CA LEU A 101 -4.13 -16.78 2.98
C LEU A 101 -5.40 -15.93 2.83
N ALA A 102 -6.50 -16.33 3.47
CA ALA A 102 -7.74 -15.54 3.44
C ALA A 102 -7.54 -14.16 4.08
N LYS A 103 -6.84 -14.08 5.22
CA LYS A 103 -6.55 -12.82 5.91
C LYS A 103 -5.63 -11.93 5.10
N VAL A 104 -4.52 -12.48 4.59
CA VAL A 104 -3.61 -11.74 3.72
C VAL A 104 -4.35 -11.24 2.48
N GLY A 105 -5.18 -12.08 1.85
CA GLY A 105 -5.95 -11.70 0.67
C GLY A 105 -6.94 -10.55 0.90
N ILE A 106 -7.57 -10.47 2.08
CA ILE A 106 -8.45 -9.34 2.42
C ILE A 106 -7.65 -8.05 2.53
N VAL A 107 -6.51 -8.08 3.22
CA VAL A 107 -5.65 -6.89 3.38
C VAL A 107 -5.16 -6.43 2.01
N VAL A 108 -4.65 -7.34 1.17
CA VAL A 108 -4.17 -7.03 -0.18
C VAL A 108 -5.27 -6.41 -1.05
N LEU A 109 -6.46 -7.00 -1.05
CA LEU A 109 -7.58 -6.48 -1.84
C LEU A 109 -8.02 -5.11 -1.32
N PHE A 110 -8.11 -4.93 -0.01
CA PHE A 110 -8.51 -3.65 0.57
C PHE A 110 -7.52 -2.53 0.23
N THR A 111 -6.22 -2.76 0.43
CA THR A 111 -5.19 -1.74 0.25
C THR A 111 -5.00 -1.37 -1.22
N THR A 112 -5.03 -2.34 -2.14
CA THR A 112 -4.99 -2.07 -3.59
C THR A 112 -6.14 -1.20 -4.03
N VAL A 113 -7.38 -1.59 -3.68
CA VAL A 113 -8.59 -0.85 -4.05
C VAL A 113 -8.60 0.54 -3.42
N ALA A 114 -8.28 0.66 -2.13
CA ALA A 114 -8.25 1.95 -1.44
C ALA A 114 -7.21 2.90 -2.03
N MET A 115 -6.01 2.40 -2.35
CA MET A 115 -4.94 3.21 -2.94
C MET A 115 -5.31 3.69 -4.35
N ILE A 116 -5.91 2.82 -5.17
CA ILE A 116 -6.37 3.19 -6.52
C ILE A 116 -7.47 4.27 -6.45
N ILE A 117 -8.48 4.05 -5.58
CA ILE A 117 -9.60 4.98 -5.41
C ILE A 117 -9.17 6.33 -4.82
N CYS A 118 -8.06 6.40 -4.09
CA CYS A 118 -7.56 7.68 -3.57
C CYS A 118 -6.67 8.41 -4.59
N ASN A 119 -5.80 7.71 -5.31
CA ASN A 119 -4.83 8.35 -6.21
C ASN A 119 -5.44 8.72 -7.57
N ILE A 120 -6.25 7.83 -8.19
CA ILE A 120 -6.78 8.11 -9.54
C ILE A 120 -7.67 9.37 -9.53
N PRO A 121 -8.66 9.50 -8.62
CA PRO A 121 -9.46 10.73 -8.55
C PRO A 121 -8.64 11.96 -8.20
N ALA A 122 -7.60 11.84 -7.37
CA ALA A 122 -6.74 12.99 -7.06
C ALA A 122 -6.02 13.53 -8.30
N VAL A 123 -5.42 12.64 -9.10
CA VAL A 123 -4.78 13.01 -10.37
C VAL A 123 -5.80 13.57 -11.36
N LEU A 124 -6.99 12.94 -11.47
CA LEU A 124 -8.03 13.41 -12.38
C LEU A 124 -8.57 14.79 -11.99
N ILE A 125 -8.92 15.01 -10.72
CA ILE A 125 -9.42 16.30 -10.22
C ILE A 125 -8.40 17.39 -10.46
N PHE A 126 -7.12 17.14 -10.16
CA PHE A 126 -6.05 18.11 -10.39
C PHE A 126 -5.88 18.42 -11.88
N SER A 127 -5.87 17.40 -12.74
CA SER A 127 -5.77 17.59 -14.20
C SER A 127 -6.96 18.36 -14.79
N LEU A 128 -8.17 18.19 -14.25
CA LEU A 128 -9.35 18.92 -14.67
C LEU A 128 -9.29 20.38 -14.24
N THR A 129 -8.89 20.66 -13.00
CA THR A 129 -8.78 22.03 -12.49
C THR A 129 -7.74 22.83 -13.26
N GLU A 130 -6.62 22.22 -13.62
CA GLU A 130 -5.58 22.82 -14.46
C GLU A 130 -6.07 23.21 -15.87
N SER A 131 -7.03 22.47 -16.42
CA SER A 131 -7.65 22.85 -17.69
C SER A 131 -8.46 24.15 -17.60
N PHE A 132 -8.92 24.55 -16.42
CA PHE A 132 -9.71 25.78 -16.21
C PHE A 132 -8.86 26.92 -15.65
N ILE A 133 -7.94 26.62 -14.73
CA ILE A 133 -7.07 27.58 -14.05
C ILE A 133 -5.66 26.99 -14.05
N PRO A 134 -4.81 27.34 -15.02
CA PRO A 134 -3.45 26.82 -15.06
C PRO A 134 -2.62 27.41 -13.92
N ILE A 135 -2.22 26.59 -12.95
CA ILE A 135 -1.35 26.96 -11.83
C ILE A 135 0.10 26.61 -12.20
N VAL A 136 0.29 25.52 -12.94
CA VAL A 136 1.59 25.02 -13.40
C VAL A 136 1.88 25.50 -14.82
N SER A 137 3.11 25.94 -15.07
CA SER A 137 3.59 26.50 -16.35
C SER A 137 3.96 25.44 -17.42
N ASP A 138 3.79 24.16 -17.11
CA ASP A 138 4.09 23.02 -17.97
C ASP A 138 2.88 22.61 -18.83
N THR A 139 3.06 21.73 -19.82
CA THR A 139 1.97 21.21 -20.66
C THR A 139 1.57 19.80 -20.23
N LEU A 140 0.30 19.62 -19.89
CA LEU A 140 -0.22 18.31 -19.51
C LEU A 140 -0.41 17.42 -20.74
N SER A 141 0.53 16.50 -20.95
CA SER A 141 0.44 15.50 -22.02
C SER A 141 -0.36 14.28 -21.61
N ILE A 142 -1.19 13.75 -22.51
CA ILE A 142 -1.95 12.52 -22.29
C ILE A 142 -1.03 11.33 -21.99
N GLY A 143 0.18 11.31 -22.57
CA GLY A 143 1.18 10.27 -22.34
C GLY A 143 1.71 10.27 -20.90
N LEU A 144 1.83 11.45 -20.30
CA LEU A 144 2.26 11.61 -18.91
C LEU A 144 1.20 11.06 -17.94
N LEU A 145 -0.07 11.37 -18.19
CA LEU A 145 -1.19 10.84 -17.42
C LEU A 145 -1.20 9.30 -17.43
N MET A 146 -1.00 8.69 -18.60
CA MET A 146 -0.92 7.24 -18.74
C MET A 146 0.26 6.65 -17.97
N SER A 147 1.44 7.29 -18.01
CA SER A 147 2.61 6.86 -17.23
C SER A 147 2.37 6.92 -15.72
N ILE A 148 1.69 7.96 -15.23
CA ILE A 148 1.34 8.09 -13.81
C ILE A 148 0.31 7.04 -13.39
N ILE A 149 -0.72 6.79 -14.22
CA ILE A 149 -1.70 5.73 -13.94
C ILE A 149 -1.02 4.36 -13.87
N LYS A 150 -0.11 4.05 -14.81
CA LYS A 150 0.70 2.82 -14.75
C LYS A 150 1.47 2.74 -13.43
N MET A 151 2.11 3.83 -13.02
CA MET A 151 2.88 3.88 -11.79
C MET A 151 2.01 3.69 -10.54
N ILE A 152 0.83 4.30 -10.46
CA ILE A 152 -0.14 4.09 -9.38
C ILE A 152 -0.50 2.60 -9.27
N LEU A 153 -0.77 1.94 -10.39
CA LEU A 153 -1.08 0.51 -10.42
C LEU A 153 0.09 -0.33 -9.90
N VAL A 154 1.31 -0.07 -10.37
CA VAL A 154 2.50 -0.79 -9.94
C VAL A 154 2.81 -0.56 -8.46
N LEU A 155 2.70 0.66 -7.97
CA LEU A 155 2.89 0.99 -6.56
C LEU A 155 1.84 0.31 -5.68
N SER A 156 0.58 0.27 -6.11
CA SER A 156 -0.51 -0.38 -5.35
C SER A 156 -0.25 -1.87 -5.11
N ILE A 157 0.31 -2.57 -6.08
CA ILE A 157 0.68 -3.98 -5.95
C ILE A 157 1.97 -4.11 -5.12
N SER A 158 2.94 -3.23 -5.34
CA SER A 158 4.23 -3.27 -4.66
C SER A 158 4.12 -3.03 -3.15
N VAL A 159 3.24 -2.10 -2.72
CA VAL A 159 2.97 -1.83 -1.30
C VAL A 159 2.58 -3.12 -0.59
N ASN A 160 1.75 -3.95 -1.21
CA ASN A 160 1.33 -5.21 -0.61
C ASN A 160 2.48 -6.18 -0.40
N GLY A 161 3.38 -6.29 -1.37
CA GLY A 161 4.57 -7.12 -1.21
C GLY A 161 5.47 -6.62 -0.08
N ILE A 162 5.65 -5.30 0.02
CA ILE A 162 6.43 -4.66 1.10
C ILE A 162 5.79 -4.91 2.47
N CYS A 163 4.47 -4.77 2.58
CA CYS A 163 3.77 -4.99 3.84
C CYS A 163 3.78 -6.47 4.26
N ILE A 164 3.82 -7.42 3.33
CA ILE A 164 4.02 -8.85 3.62
C ILE A 164 5.43 -9.08 4.21
N ILE A 165 6.46 -8.43 3.67
CA ILE A 165 7.82 -8.49 4.22
C ILE A 165 7.84 -7.90 5.65
N ALA A 166 7.22 -6.74 5.86
CA ALA A 166 7.11 -6.11 7.17
C ALA A 166 6.35 -7.01 8.16
N MET A 167 5.24 -7.63 7.71
CA MET A 167 4.45 -8.58 8.49
C MET A 167 5.32 -9.75 8.97
N ARG A 168 6.21 -10.29 8.13
CA ARG A 168 7.10 -11.39 8.55
C ARG A 168 8.00 -10.98 9.72
N ILE A 169 8.60 -9.80 9.65
CA ILE A 169 9.47 -9.28 10.73
C ILE A 169 8.64 -9.06 11.99
N GLY A 170 7.47 -8.45 11.85
CA GLY A 170 6.50 -8.24 12.93
C GLY A 170 6.06 -9.53 13.61
N PHE A 171 5.83 -10.58 12.81
CA PHE A 171 5.44 -11.90 13.28
C PHE A 171 6.52 -12.56 14.13
N VAL A 172 7.79 -12.46 13.73
CA VAL A 172 8.93 -13.01 14.48
C VAL A 172 9.12 -12.25 15.81
N LYS A 173 8.96 -10.93 15.79
CA LYS A 173 9.12 -10.08 16.99
C LYS A 173 7.88 -10.02 17.88
N LYS A 174 6.75 -10.62 17.44
CA LYS A 174 5.43 -10.56 18.11
C LYS A 174 5.02 -9.13 18.50
N SER A 175 5.36 -8.15 17.65
CA SER A 175 5.27 -6.74 17.99
C SER A 175 4.57 -5.94 16.88
N ILE A 176 3.46 -5.30 17.27
CA ILE A 176 2.69 -4.38 16.43
C ILE A 176 3.54 -3.16 15.99
N PRO A 177 4.20 -2.40 16.90
CA PRO A 177 4.94 -1.22 16.49
C PRO A 177 6.13 -1.55 15.57
N THR A 178 6.77 -2.71 15.76
CA THR A 178 7.87 -3.14 14.89
C THR A 178 7.41 -3.35 13.44
N THR A 179 6.19 -3.86 13.23
CA THR A 179 5.61 -4.03 11.89
C THR A 179 5.39 -2.69 11.20
N MET A 180 4.84 -1.72 11.93
CA MET A 180 4.60 -0.37 11.40
C MET A 180 5.89 0.33 10.99
N VAL A 181 6.89 0.34 11.87
CA VAL A 181 8.18 1.00 11.59
C VAL A 181 8.90 0.33 10.42
N THR A 182 8.91 -1.00 10.35
CA THR A 182 9.55 -1.72 9.24
C THR A 182 8.84 -1.49 7.91
N SER A 183 7.51 -1.42 7.89
CA SER A 183 6.73 -1.09 6.68
C SER A 183 7.06 0.31 6.16
N PHE A 184 7.23 1.28 7.05
CA PHE A 184 7.58 2.66 6.69
C PHE A 184 8.98 2.74 6.09
N ILE A 185 9.98 2.15 6.75
CA ILE A 185 11.38 2.16 6.27
C ILE A 185 11.48 1.47 4.91
N LEU A 186 10.87 0.28 4.75
CA LEU A 186 10.89 -0.43 3.48
C LEU A 186 10.16 0.35 2.38
N SER A 187 9.02 0.98 2.69
CA SER A 187 8.33 1.82 1.71
C SER A 187 9.15 3.04 1.31
N ALA A 188 9.90 3.65 2.22
CA ALA A 188 10.76 4.79 1.92
C ALA A 188 11.93 4.41 0.99
N VAL A 189 12.57 3.26 1.24
CA VAL A 189 13.63 2.75 0.35
C VAL A 189 13.08 2.44 -1.04
N TYR A 190 11.92 1.77 -1.11
CA TYR A 190 11.29 1.44 -2.39
C TYR A 190 10.81 2.67 -3.16
N ALA A 191 10.27 3.66 -2.45
CA ALA A 191 9.86 4.94 -3.03
C ALA A 191 11.01 5.61 -3.78
N ASN A 192 12.20 5.66 -3.18
CA ASN A 192 13.38 6.22 -3.83
C ASN A 192 13.75 5.47 -5.13
N ALA A 193 13.71 4.14 -5.11
CA ALA A 193 13.93 3.34 -6.31
C ALA A 193 12.88 3.61 -7.40
N MET A 194 11.64 3.86 -6.99
CA MET A 194 10.53 4.14 -7.89
C MET A 194 10.63 5.51 -8.56
N ILE A 195 11.10 6.54 -7.86
CA ILE A 195 11.40 7.85 -8.47
C ILE A 195 12.41 7.69 -9.60
N GLY A 196 13.51 6.97 -9.34
CA GLY A 196 14.56 6.72 -10.33
C GLY A 196 14.13 5.87 -11.53
N SER A 197 12.97 5.22 -11.46
CA SER A 197 12.43 4.39 -12.54
C SER A 197 11.43 5.11 -13.44
N PHE A 198 11.07 6.37 -13.13
CA PHE A 198 10.08 7.10 -13.90
C PHE A 198 10.54 7.30 -15.36
N GLY A 199 9.67 6.93 -16.30
CA GLY A 199 9.97 6.96 -17.74
C GLY A 199 10.66 5.71 -18.30
N ASN A 200 11.07 4.75 -17.46
CA ASN A 200 11.61 3.47 -17.90
C ASN A 200 10.72 2.29 -17.48
N ASP A 201 9.81 1.90 -18.37
CA ASP A 201 8.86 0.79 -18.15
C ASP A 201 9.57 -0.51 -17.77
N ALA A 202 10.76 -0.81 -18.34
CA ALA A 202 11.49 -2.04 -18.04
C ALA A 202 11.97 -2.09 -16.57
N ILE A 203 12.52 -0.98 -16.06
CA ILE A 203 12.96 -0.90 -14.67
C ILE A 203 11.75 -0.98 -13.74
N LEU A 204 10.68 -0.24 -14.05
CA LEU A 204 9.46 -0.22 -13.25
C LEU A 204 8.82 -1.62 -13.10
N PHE A 205 8.71 -2.38 -14.20
CA PHE A 205 8.22 -3.76 -14.13
C PHE A 205 9.23 -4.71 -13.47
N SER A 206 10.53 -4.52 -13.64
CA SER A 206 11.53 -5.34 -12.97
C SER A 206 11.44 -5.23 -11.45
N LEU A 207 11.29 -4.01 -10.91
CA LEU A 207 11.12 -3.76 -9.47
C LEU A 207 9.83 -4.40 -8.94
N LEU A 208 8.73 -4.30 -9.69
CA LEU A 208 7.48 -4.97 -9.35
C LEU A 208 7.67 -6.49 -9.24
N THR A 209 8.27 -7.11 -10.26
CA THR A 209 8.47 -8.56 -10.27
C THR A 209 9.34 -9.03 -9.12
N LEU A 210 10.37 -8.27 -8.75
CA LEU A 210 11.24 -8.56 -7.61
C LEU A 210 10.44 -8.54 -6.30
N VAL A 211 9.64 -7.51 -6.06
CA VAL A 211 8.83 -7.40 -4.82
C VAL A 211 7.78 -8.51 -4.74
N VAL A 212 7.13 -8.84 -5.86
CA VAL A 212 6.14 -9.93 -5.91
C VAL A 212 6.81 -11.29 -5.69
N ALA A 213 7.98 -11.55 -6.26
CA ALA A 213 8.73 -12.78 -6.05
C ALA A 213 9.15 -12.95 -4.58
N VAL A 214 9.70 -11.90 -3.97
CA VAL A 214 10.11 -11.94 -2.55
C VAL A 214 8.91 -12.12 -1.62
N SER A 215 7.82 -11.41 -1.86
CA SER A 215 6.62 -11.51 -1.01
C SER A 215 5.92 -12.87 -1.12
N THR A 216 5.86 -13.47 -2.31
CA THR A 216 5.31 -14.83 -2.48
C THR A 216 6.17 -15.90 -1.80
N PHE A 217 7.51 -15.78 -1.87
CA PHE A 217 8.42 -16.65 -1.13
C PHE A 217 8.21 -16.54 0.40
N ILE A 218 8.08 -15.32 0.92
CA ILE A 218 7.85 -15.10 2.36
C ILE A 218 6.48 -15.65 2.81
N LEU A 219 5.43 -15.51 1.98
CA LEU A 219 4.14 -16.12 2.28
C LEU A 219 4.24 -17.65 2.35
N TRP A 220 4.96 -18.26 1.41
CA TRP A 220 5.18 -19.70 1.42
C TRP A 220 5.94 -20.15 2.69
N GLU A 221 6.98 -19.41 3.08
CA GLU A 221 7.73 -19.67 4.31
C GLU A 221 6.85 -19.54 5.57
N LEU A 222 6.03 -18.48 5.65
CA LEU A 222 5.07 -18.29 6.75
C LEU A 222 4.04 -19.40 6.83
N MET A 223 3.51 -19.85 5.69
CA MET A 223 2.56 -20.95 5.63
C MET A 223 3.18 -22.26 6.16
N ASN A 224 4.46 -22.51 5.89
CA ASN A 224 5.16 -23.68 6.42
C ASN A 224 5.41 -23.57 7.92
N LYS A 225 5.81 -22.40 8.40
CA LYS A 225 6.01 -22.14 9.84
C LYS A 225 4.72 -22.26 10.66
N VAL A 226 3.59 -21.82 10.12
CA VAL A 226 2.28 -22.01 10.77
C VAL A 226 1.88 -23.48 10.86
N ASN A 227 2.33 -24.31 9.92
CA ASN A 227 2.05 -25.74 9.91
C ASN A 227 2.93 -26.49 10.92
N SER A 228 4.16 -26.04 11.17
CA SER A 228 5.05 -26.67 12.16
C SER A 228 4.65 -26.36 13.60
N MET A 229 4.03 -25.21 13.86
CA MET A 229 3.50 -24.85 15.19
C MET A 229 2.31 -25.71 15.65
N GLU A 230 1.87 -26.69 14.85
CA GLU A 230 0.83 -27.67 15.21
C GLU A 230 1.41 -28.94 15.86
N ILE A 231 2.71 -29.17 15.71
CA ILE A 231 3.38 -30.41 16.11
C ILE A 231 4.05 -30.28 17.50
N ASP A 232 4.20 -29.04 17.98
CA ASP A 232 4.75 -28.68 19.31
C ASP A 232 3.62 -28.29 20.29
#